data_AF-A0AAJ5CYI3-F1
#
_entry.id   AF-A0AAJ5CYI3-F1
#
_cell.length_a   1.000
_cell.length_b   1.000
_cell.length_c   1.000
_cell.angle_alpha   90.00
_cell.angle_beta   90.00
_cell.angle_gamma   90.00
#
_symmetry.space_group_name_H-M   'P 1'
#
loop_
_entity.id
_entity.type
_entity.pdbx_description
1 polymer ?
#
loop_
_entity_poly.entity_id
_entity_poly.type
_entity_poly.pdbx_seq_one_letter_code
_entity_poly.pdbx_strand_id
1 'polypeptide(L)'
;MKKYRYRLAWYFAVLIMNYGFLLTGAKVLYLASLSALSYYLPASIFWFFAGPWLFGYRFRTGFAFGIRAERLGFFIIDIGILAAVLFLLQGNDKLAAIAIFAAMCGVEDVIWARESRSYLFRRR
;
A
#
# COMPACT_ATOMS: atom_id res chain seq x y z
N MET A 1 -14.97 16.20 -6.57
CA MET A 1 -14.40 15.19 -5.64
C MET A 1 -13.25 14.36 -6.26
N LYS A 2 -12.29 14.94 -7.01
CA LYS A 2 -11.18 14.17 -7.64
C LYS A 2 -10.06 13.74 -6.66
N LYS A 3 -10.13 14.22 -5.40
CA LYS A 3 -9.04 14.26 -4.41
C LYS A 3 -8.59 12.89 -3.87
N TYR A 4 -9.45 11.87 -3.97
CA TYR A 4 -9.22 10.53 -3.38
C TYR A 4 -9.58 9.39 -4.34
N ARG A 5 -9.63 9.67 -5.66
CA ARG A 5 -10.04 8.67 -6.65
C ARG A 5 -9.06 7.49 -6.72
N TYR A 6 -7.76 7.76 -6.59
CA TYR A 6 -6.73 6.73 -6.60
C TYR A 6 -6.79 5.84 -5.36
N ARG A 7 -7.02 6.43 -4.18
CA ARG A 7 -7.25 5.67 -2.93
C ARG A 7 -8.51 4.80 -2.98
N LEU A 8 -9.64 5.36 -3.43
CA LEU A 8 -10.88 4.60 -3.57
C LEU A 8 -10.72 3.43 -4.56
N ALA A 9 -10.06 3.67 -5.70
CA ALA A 9 -9.75 2.62 -6.67
C ALA A 9 -8.83 1.55 -6.07
N TRP A 10 -7.86 1.95 -5.24
CA TRP A 10 -6.98 1.01 -4.55
C TRP A 10 -7.71 0.13 -3.54
N TYR A 11 -8.51 0.71 -2.64
CA TYR A 11 -9.30 -0.07 -1.68
C TYR A 11 -10.28 -1.01 -2.39
N PHE A 12 -10.86 -0.57 -3.50
CA PHE A 12 -11.71 -1.42 -4.33
C PHE A 12 -10.93 -2.57 -4.99
N ALA A 13 -9.71 -2.31 -5.49
CA ALA A 13 -8.83 -3.35 -6.02
C ALA A 13 -8.46 -4.38 -4.95
N VAL A 14 -8.11 -3.93 -3.74
CA VAL A 14 -7.79 -4.81 -2.61
C VAL A 14 -8.99 -5.69 -2.24
N LEU A 15 -10.21 -5.15 -2.25
CA LEU A 15 -11.44 -5.93 -2.03
C LEU A 15 -11.62 -7.03 -3.10
N ILE A 16 -11.46 -6.68 -4.38
CA ILE A 16 -11.57 -7.64 -5.48
C ILE A 16 -10.49 -8.72 -5.38
N MET A 17 -9.24 -8.35 -5.06
CA MET A 17 -8.14 -9.30 -4.90
C MET A 17 -8.43 -10.31 -3.78
N ASN A 18 -8.92 -9.86 -2.63
CA ASN A 18 -9.28 -10.73 -1.52
C ASN A 18 -10.46 -11.65 -1.85
N TYR A 19 -11.45 -11.13 -2.59
CA TYR A 19 -12.55 -11.95 -3.11
C TYR A 19 -12.03 -13.03 -4.07
N GLY A 20 -11.08 -12.67 -4.95
CA GLY A 20 -10.40 -13.63 -5.84
C GLY A 20 -9.66 -14.72 -5.07
N PHE A 21 -8.89 -14.36 -4.03
CA PHE A 21 -8.18 -15.33 -3.19
C PHE A 21 -9.14 -16.29 -2.47
N LEU A 22 -10.27 -15.79 -1.99
CA LEU A 22 -11.31 -16.61 -1.38
C LEU A 22 -11.87 -17.65 -2.37
N LEU A 23 -12.08 -17.27 -3.64
CA LEU A 23 -12.58 -18.18 -4.68
C LEU A 23 -11.56 -19.22 -5.15
N THR A 24 -10.26 -18.93 -5.08
CA THR A 24 -9.21 -19.88 -5.50
C THR A 24 -9.02 -21.07 -4.55
N GLY A 25 -9.53 -21.02 -3.32
CA GLY A 25 -9.35 -22.08 -2.32
C GLY A 25 -7.92 -22.18 -1.76
N ALA A 26 -7.01 -21.27 -2.13
CA ALA A 26 -5.64 -21.23 -1.66
C ALA A 26 -5.57 -20.75 -0.20
N LYS A 27 -5.71 -21.67 0.76
CA LYS A 27 -5.79 -21.37 2.20
C LYS A 27 -4.61 -20.52 2.70
N VAL A 28 -3.39 -20.84 2.29
CA VAL A 28 -2.16 -20.13 2.72
C VAL A 28 -2.16 -18.68 2.20
N LEU A 29 -2.50 -18.49 0.93
CA LEU A 29 -2.59 -17.16 0.31
C LEU A 29 -3.69 -16.32 0.95
N TYR A 30 -4.85 -16.93 1.20
CA TYR A 30 -5.99 -16.27 1.83
C TYR A 30 -5.64 -15.84 3.27
N LEU A 31 -5.08 -16.73 4.09
CA LEU A 31 -4.66 -16.41 5.47
C LEU A 31 -3.61 -15.29 5.50
N ALA A 32 -2.60 -15.35 4.62
CA ALA A 32 -1.57 -14.32 4.52
C ALA A 32 -2.17 -12.97 4.11
N SER A 33 -3.08 -12.95 3.13
CA SER A 33 -3.75 -11.73 2.66
C SER A 33 -4.65 -11.10 3.73
N LEU A 34 -5.38 -11.92 4.49
CA LEU A 34 -6.30 -11.48 5.53
C LEU A 34 -5.54 -10.93 6.74
N SER A 35 -4.44 -11.59 7.12
CA SER A 35 -3.53 -11.09 8.14
C SER A 35 -2.92 -9.75 7.73
N ALA A 36 -2.37 -9.65 6.50
CA ALA A 36 -1.82 -8.40 5.97
C ALA A 36 -2.85 -7.25 5.97
N LEU A 37 -4.09 -7.55 5.55
CA LEU A 37 -5.21 -6.60 5.55
C LEU A 37 -5.54 -6.09 6.95
N SER A 38 -5.56 -6.98 7.94
CA SER A 38 -5.90 -6.64 9.32
C SER A 38 -4.92 -5.64 9.94
N TYR A 39 -3.66 -5.66 9.51
CA TYR A 39 -2.65 -4.67 9.90
C TYR A 39 -2.67 -3.44 9.00
N TYR A 40 -2.92 -3.62 7.70
CA TYR A 40 -2.91 -2.55 6.71
C TYR A 40 -4.06 -1.56 6.88
N LEU A 41 -5.30 -2.03 7.08
CA LEU A 41 -6.47 -1.15 7.17
C LEU A 41 -6.35 -0.13 8.32
N PRO A 42 -6.07 -0.55 9.58
CA PRO A 42 -5.88 0.38 10.69
C PRO A 42 -4.73 1.35 10.44
N ALA A 43 -3.60 0.86 9.90
CA ALA A 43 -2.45 1.70 9.59
C ALA A 43 -2.78 2.76 8.52
N SER A 44 -3.46 2.37 7.43
CA SER A 44 -3.83 3.30 6.35
C SER A 44 -4.82 4.36 6.83
N ILE A 45 -5.80 3.98 7.65
CA ILE A 45 -6.79 4.91 8.23
C ILE A 45 -6.11 5.85 9.21
N PHE A 46 -5.25 5.32 10.09
CA PHE A 46 -4.46 6.12 11.02
C PHE A 46 -3.65 7.17 10.26
N TRP A 47 -2.90 6.79 9.23
CA TRP A 47 -2.12 7.74 8.46
C TRP A 47 -2.97 8.72 7.64
N PHE A 48 -4.15 8.31 7.18
CA PHE A 48 -5.06 9.18 6.46
C PHE A 48 -5.58 10.34 7.32
N PHE A 49 -5.89 10.07 8.60
CA PHE A 49 -6.40 11.07 9.55
C PHE A 49 -5.29 11.78 10.34
N ALA A 50 -4.36 11.02 10.92
CA ALA A 50 -3.29 11.53 11.77
C ALA A 50 -2.13 12.12 10.97
N GLY A 51 -1.85 11.62 9.76
CA GLY A 51 -0.75 12.10 8.92
C GLY A 51 -0.83 13.61 8.61
N PRO A 52 -1.97 14.13 8.11
CA PRO A 52 -2.14 15.56 7.89
C PRO A 52 -2.07 16.40 9.17
N TRP A 53 -2.47 15.83 10.32
CA TRP A 53 -2.49 16.52 11.61
C TRP A 53 -1.09 16.60 12.24
N LEU A 54 -0.33 15.51 12.23
CA LEU A 54 0.99 15.43 12.85
C LEU A 54 2.09 16.13 12.05
N PHE A 55 2.02 16.10 10.72
CA PHE A 55 3.13 16.56 9.87
C PHE A 55 2.78 17.73 8.93
N GLY A 56 1.53 18.19 8.97
CA GLY A 56 1.05 19.30 8.15
C GLY A 56 1.25 19.08 6.64
N TYR A 57 1.30 20.18 5.88
CA TYR A 57 1.51 20.13 4.42
C TYR A 57 2.94 19.73 4.01
N ARG A 58 3.90 19.66 4.94
CA ARG A 58 5.32 19.34 4.67
C ARG A 58 5.57 17.85 4.44
N PHE A 59 4.68 16.97 4.90
CA PHE A 59 4.71 15.53 4.59
C PHE A 59 4.53 15.21 3.10
N ARG A 60 4.20 16.21 2.28
CA ARG A 60 3.96 16.07 0.82
C ARG A 60 5.18 16.41 -0.04
N THR A 61 6.37 16.52 0.56
CA THR A 61 7.59 16.60 -0.24
C THR A 61 7.76 15.25 -0.94
N GLY A 62 7.69 15.24 -2.27
CA GLY A 62 7.68 14.01 -3.07
C GLY A 62 9.01 13.23 -3.08
N PHE A 63 9.83 13.38 -2.04
CA PHE A 63 11.17 12.83 -1.89
C PHE A 63 11.34 12.22 -0.50
N ALA A 64 11.79 10.97 -0.44
CA ALA A 64 12.27 10.32 0.77
C ALA A 64 13.75 9.93 0.53
N PHE A 65 14.64 10.24 1.48
CA PHE A 65 16.09 10.00 1.37
C PHE A 65 16.76 10.53 0.08
N GLY A 66 16.28 11.66 -0.46
CA GLY A 66 16.80 12.24 -1.72
C GLY A 66 16.33 11.55 -3.00
N ILE A 67 15.55 10.46 -2.90
CA ILE A 67 14.94 9.75 -4.03
C ILE A 67 13.47 10.12 -4.10
N ARG A 68 12.88 10.20 -5.31
CA ARG A 68 11.43 10.43 -5.44
C ARG A 68 10.68 9.33 -4.68
N ALA A 69 9.79 9.72 -3.76
CA ALA A 69 8.99 8.79 -2.95
C ALA A 69 8.25 7.76 -3.80
N GLU A 70 7.82 8.15 -5.01
CA GLU A 70 7.23 7.25 -6.00
C GLU A 70 8.18 6.11 -6.42
N ARG A 71 9.48 6.36 -6.64
CA ARG A 71 10.44 5.31 -7.00
C ARG A 71 10.73 4.37 -5.84
N LEU A 72 10.80 4.91 -4.62
CA LEU A 72 10.98 4.10 -3.42
C LEU A 72 9.76 3.19 -3.18
N GLY A 73 8.55 3.72 -3.37
CA GLY A 73 7.33 2.93 -3.30
C GLY A 73 7.32 1.78 -4.32
N PHE A 74 7.69 2.03 -5.57
CA PHE A 74 7.85 0.96 -6.57
C PHE A 74 8.88 -0.09 -6.17
N PHE A 75 10.03 0.31 -5.64
CA PHE A 75 11.06 -0.62 -5.18
C PHE A 75 10.58 -1.51 -4.02
N ILE A 76 9.84 -0.93 -3.08
CA ILE A 76 9.22 -1.68 -1.97
C ILE A 76 8.17 -2.66 -2.50
N ILE A 77 7.38 -2.28 -3.50
CA ILE A 77 6.40 -3.17 -4.15
C ILE A 77 7.11 -4.36 -4.80
N ASP A 78 8.15 -4.12 -5.60
CA ASP A 78 8.86 -5.18 -6.32
C ASP A 78 9.50 -6.20 -5.35
N ILE A 79 10.19 -5.70 -4.31
CA ILE A 79 10.79 -6.55 -3.28
C ILE A 79 9.69 -7.28 -2.49
N GLY A 80 8.62 -6.59 -2.13
CA GLY A 80 7.50 -7.16 -1.37
C GLY A 80 6.80 -8.29 -2.13
N ILE A 81 6.56 -8.13 -3.43
CA ILE A 81 5.97 -9.17 -4.28
C ILE A 81 6.92 -10.38 -4.36
N LEU A 82 8.20 -10.15 -4.64
CA LEU A 82 9.19 -11.23 -4.77
C LEU A 82 9.33 -12.01 -3.45
N ALA A 83 9.39 -11.30 -2.32
CA ALA A 83 9.40 -11.91 -1.00
C ALA A 83 8.11 -12.68 -0.70
N ALA A 84 6.94 -12.12 -1.02
CA ALA A 84 5.66 -12.79 -0.83
C ALA A 84 5.58 -14.10 -1.61
N VAL A 85 6.01 -14.11 -2.88
CA VAL A 85 6.05 -15.34 -3.70
C VAL A 85 6.98 -16.39 -3.08
N LEU A 86 8.19 -15.99 -2.67
CA LEU A 86 9.14 -16.92 -2.04
C LEU A 86 8.60 -17.50 -0.72
N PHE A 87 7.99 -16.68 0.14
CA PHE A 87 7.44 -17.15 1.41
C PHE A 87 6.18 -18.01 1.24
N LEU A 88 5.34 -17.71 0.23
CA LEU A 88 4.21 -18.55 -0.13
C LEU A 88 4.67 -19.94 -0.63
N LEU A 89 5.73 -20.00 -1.44
CA LEU A 89 6.32 -21.26 -1.91
C LEU A 89 6.91 -22.09 -0.75
N GLN A 90 7.39 -21.43 0.30
CA GLN A 90 7.86 -22.08 1.53
C GLN A 90 6.72 -22.48 2.49
N GLY A 91 5.47 -22.12 2.19
CA GLY A 91 4.33 -22.37 3.07
C GLY A 91 4.32 -21.51 4.34
N ASN A 92 5.10 -20.42 4.40
CA ASN A 92 5.19 -19.55 5.56
C ASN A 92 4.23 -18.36 5.42
N ASP A 93 3.01 -18.55 5.91
CA ASP A 93 1.91 -17.59 5.88
C ASP A 93 2.24 -16.27 6.62
N LYS A 94 2.96 -16.34 7.74
CA LYS A 94 3.35 -15.16 8.54
C LYS A 94 4.32 -14.25 7.79
N LEU A 95 5.38 -14.81 7.22
CA LEU A 95 6.35 -14.02 6.44
C LEU A 95 5.74 -13.51 5.13
N ALA A 96 4.89 -14.32 4.49
CA ALA A 96 4.10 -13.88 3.34
C ALA A 96 3.18 -12.71 3.68
N ALA A 97 2.51 -12.73 4.84
CA ALA A 97 1.66 -11.62 5.30
C ALA A 97 2.46 -10.33 5.48
N ILE A 98 3.66 -10.40 6.07
CA ILE A 98 4.53 -9.23 6.25
C ILE A 98 4.98 -8.67 4.89
N ALA A 99 5.34 -9.54 3.95
CA ALA A 99 5.76 -9.13 2.61
C ALA A 99 4.60 -8.49 1.82
N ILE A 100 3.40 -9.07 1.89
CA ILE A 100 2.18 -8.50 1.30
C ILE A 100 1.87 -7.14 1.94
N PHE A 101 1.94 -7.02 3.26
CA PHE A 101 1.74 -5.76 3.98
C PHE A 101 2.73 -4.68 3.51
N ALA A 102 4.02 -5.03 3.40
CA ALA A 102 5.04 -4.10 2.90
C ALA A 102 4.75 -3.63 1.47
N ALA A 103 4.34 -4.53 0.58
CA ALA A 103 3.93 -4.17 -0.78
C ALA A 103 2.72 -3.22 -0.79
N MET A 104 1.70 -3.46 0.06
CA MET A 104 0.54 -2.59 0.18
C MET A 104 0.91 -1.19 0.69
N CYS A 105 1.85 -1.10 1.64
CA CYS A 105 2.41 0.18 2.09
C CYS A 105 3.16 0.91 0.97
N GLY A 106 3.94 0.20 0.15
CA GLY A 106 4.59 0.79 -1.02
C GLY A 106 3.61 1.38 -2.03
N VAL A 107 2.45 0.74 -2.23
CA VAL A 107 1.37 1.28 -3.08
C VAL A 107 0.77 2.57 -2.51
N GLU A 108 0.56 2.62 -1.19
CA GLU A 108 0.11 3.84 -0.49
C GLU A 108 1.08 5.02 -0.71
N ASP A 109 2.39 4.77 -0.62
CA ASP A 109 3.41 5.79 -0.87
C ASP A 109 3.38 6.31 -2.32
N VAL A 110 3.19 5.42 -3.30
CA VAL A 110 3.01 5.82 -4.71
C VAL A 110 1.76 6.67 -4.89
N ILE A 111 0.63 6.26 -4.28
CA ILE A 111 -0.64 7.00 -4.37
C ILE A 111 -0.50 8.38 -3.71
N TRP A 112 0.09 8.48 -2.52
CA TRP A 112 0.33 9.75 -1.86
C TRP A 112 1.27 10.66 -2.66
N ALA A 113 2.32 10.12 -3.26
CA ALA A 113 3.24 10.90 -4.09
C ALA A 113 2.53 11.50 -5.33
N ARG A 114 1.64 10.73 -5.96
CA ARG A 114 0.85 11.16 -7.12
C ARG A 114 -0.24 12.17 -6.75
N GLU A 115 -0.94 11.92 -5.64
CA GLU A 115 -1.91 12.87 -5.11
C GLU A 115 -1.22 14.19 -4.77
N SER A 116 -0.08 14.17 -4.07
CA SER A 116 0.72 15.35 -3.71
C SER A 116 1.15 16.19 -4.91
N ARG A 117 1.61 15.55 -6.00
CA ARG A 117 2.01 16.24 -7.25
C ARG A 117 0.83 16.99 -7.90
N SER A 118 -0.37 16.42 -7.80
CA SER A 118 -1.60 17.03 -8.34
C SER A 118 -2.03 18.32 -7.61
N TYR A 119 -1.62 18.51 -6.35
CA TYR A 119 -1.92 19.76 -5.61
C TYR A 119 -0.97 20.90 -5.94
N LEU A 120 0.31 20.59 -6.18
CA LEU A 120 1.33 21.59 -6.53
C LEU A 120 1.03 22.26 -7.89
N PHE A 121 0.48 21.50 -8.85
CA PHE A 121 0.12 22.01 -10.17
C PHE A 121 -1.17 22.85 -10.18
N ARG A 122 -2.01 22.77 -9.15
CA ARG A 122 -3.29 23.48 -9.07
C ARG A 122 -3.22 24.82 -8.34
N ARG A 123 -2.04 25.17 -7.83
CA ARG A 123 -1.73 26.45 -7.15
C ARG A 123 -0.81 27.36 -7.97
N ARG A 124 -0.44 26.96 -9.19
CA ARG A 124 0.13 27.83 -10.22
C ARG A 124 -0.96 28.12 -11.24
#